data_AF-A0A966MKK1-F1
#
_entry.id   AF-A0A966MKK1-F1
#
_cell.length_a   1.000
_cell.length_b   1.000
_cell.length_c   1.000
_cell.angle_alpha   90.00
_cell.angle_beta   90.00
_cell.angle_gamma   90.00
#
_symmetry.space_group_name_H-M   'P 1'
#
loop_
_entity.id
_entity.type
_entity.pdbx_description
1 polymer ?
#
loop_
_entity_poly.entity_id
_entity_poly.type
_entity_poly.pdbx_seq_one_letter_code
_entity_poly.pdbx_strand_id
1 'polypeptide(L)'
;VLVTAATDGAFLSTAVSGDLMAKVKSGQESHGAPPGVYALIVGLLIWPATPLLVWALAEVRQFTKRAESRFLLAWIVPFWVMIELIPTKLPHYPLPVFPAIILLLIGGVTALSNPSDGRARWRYLAGLICRYLGIGVGGLLAALSLWGAMRFGGETSREAMLFALLALVIAGAAGLCGHLWIKQALWRPFFGMIGAAMLFHMVVFSGVIPSLSRIHVSSAIAAKIADLSTPPVAIATSGYQEPSLVFLLGRDLLLLDPREAALFLVEAPGGLALIEARQQAAFLEAASQLELGLMPPLQVNGFNISKGQDVLILLYRAEIFDAKASKE
;
A
#
# COMPACT_ATOMS: atom_id res chain seq x y z
N VAL A 1 -29.38 8.73 3.51
CA VAL A 1 -30.63 8.98 4.27
C VAL A 1 -30.38 8.91 5.77
N LEU A 2 -30.03 7.75 6.35
CA LEU A 2 -29.78 7.64 7.80
C LEU A 2 -28.63 8.53 8.31
N VAL A 3 -27.49 8.55 7.63
CA VAL A 3 -26.35 9.42 7.98
C VAL A 3 -26.71 10.91 7.84
N THR A 4 -27.46 11.26 6.80
CA THR A 4 -27.91 12.63 6.55
C THR A 4 -28.86 13.11 7.65
N ALA A 5 -29.76 12.25 8.11
CA ALA A 5 -30.67 12.54 9.21
C ALA A 5 -29.96 12.60 10.57
N ALA A 6 -28.95 11.76 10.80
CA ALA A 6 -28.17 11.77 12.04
C ALA A 6 -27.19 12.95 12.16
N THR A 7 -26.92 13.65 11.06
CA THR A 7 -25.95 14.76 11.00
C THR A 7 -26.57 16.06 10.51
N ASP A 8 -27.90 16.14 10.41
CA ASP A 8 -28.65 17.29 9.86
C ASP A 8 -28.09 17.80 8.53
N GLY A 9 -27.68 16.88 7.65
CA GLY A 9 -27.11 17.21 6.34
C GLY A 9 -25.66 17.71 6.36
N ALA A 10 -25.05 17.94 7.53
CA ALA A 10 -23.68 18.41 7.66
C ALA A 10 -22.67 17.45 7.03
N PHE A 11 -22.85 16.13 7.21
CA PHE A 11 -21.98 15.14 6.57
C PHE A 11 -22.01 15.22 5.05
N LEU A 12 -23.19 15.38 4.45
CA LEU A 12 -23.34 15.42 2.99
C LEU A 12 -22.78 16.72 2.43
N SER A 13 -23.00 17.84 3.11
CA SER A 13 -22.42 19.14 2.76
C SER A 13 -20.89 19.08 2.79
N THR A 14 -20.30 18.56 3.86
CA THR A 14 -18.85 18.43 4.00
C THR A 14 -18.26 17.43 3.01
N ALA A 15 -18.92 16.28 2.78
CA ALA A 15 -18.45 15.29 1.82
C ALA A 15 -18.46 15.81 0.37
N VAL A 16 -19.49 16.56 -0.04
CA VAL A 16 -19.61 17.05 -1.41
C VAL A 16 -18.79 18.32 -1.63
N SER A 17 -18.91 19.31 -0.74
CA SER A 17 -18.27 20.62 -0.91
C SER A 17 -16.85 20.68 -0.33
N GLY A 18 -16.64 20.09 0.85
CA GLY A 18 -15.38 20.14 1.57
C GLY A 18 -14.37 19.08 1.12
N ASP A 19 -14.84 17.90 0.73
CA ASP A 19 -13.96 16.77 0.38
C ASP A 19 -13.92 16.52 -1.14
N LEU A 20 -15.06 16.22 -1.77
CA LEU A 20 -15.11 15.86 -3.19
C LEU A 20 -14.70 17.03 -4.11
N MET A 21 -15.32 18.20 -3.95
CA MET A 21 -15.00 19.40 -4.74
C MET A 21 -13.59 19.92 -4.46
N ALA A 22 -13.14 19.90 -3.20
CA ALA A 22 -11.79 20.32 -2.85
C ALA A 22 -10.72 19.38 -3.44
N LYS A 23 -10.94 18.06 -3.43
CA LYS A 23 -10.03 17.08 -4.05
C LYS A 23 -10.02 17.15 -5.58
N VAL A 24 -11.14 17.54 -6.20
CA VAL A 24 -11.22 17.76 -7.65
C VAL A 24 -10.53 19.06 -8.06
N LYS A 25 -10.65 20.12 -7.25
CA LYS A 25 -10.15 21.47 -7.58
C LYS A 25 -8.72 21.73 -7.11
N SER A 26 -8.28 21.04 -6.07
CA SER A 26 -6.94 21.17 -5.52
C SER A 26 -6.20 19.85 -5.68
N GLY A 27 -5.18 19.84 -6.55
CA GLY A 27 -4.19 18.76 -6.59
C GLY A 27 -3.29 18.84 -5.35
N GLN A 28 -3.88 18.83 -4.14
CA GLN A 28 -3.19 19.13 -2.88
C GLN A 28 -2.47 17.94 -2.26
N GLU A 29 -2.58 16.75 -2.85
CA GLU A 29 -1.64 15.67 -2.56
C GLU A 29 -0.35 15.97 -3.35
N SER A 30 0.81 15.94 -2.69
CA SER A 30 2.15 16.09 -3.30
C SER A 30 2.51 15.00 -4.33
N HIS A 31 1.51 14.21 -4.75
CA HIS A 31 1.56 12.98 -5.52
C HIS A 31 0.54 12.99 -6.67
N GLY A 32 0.24 14.18 -7.23
CA GLY A 32 -0.52 14.26 -8.49
C GLY A 32 0.26 13.61 -9.63
N ALA A 33 -0.42 12.83 -10.48
CA ALA A 33 0.22 12.15 -11.60
C ALA A 33 -0.50 12.49 -12.93
N PRO A 34 0.24 12.69 -14.04
CA PRO A 34 -0.36 13.14 -15.29
C PRO A 34 -1.30 12.09 -15.90
N PRO A 35 -2.20 12.48 -16.82
CA PRO A 35 -2.97 11.52 -17.60
C PRO A 35 -2.06 10.53 -18.34
N GLY A 36 -2.47 9.25 -18.37
CA GLY A 36 -1.75 8.15 -19.01
C GLY A 36 -0.96 7.26 -18.05
N VAL A 37 -0.90 7.61 -16.76
CA VAL A 37 -0.18 6.80 -15.74
C VAL A 37 -0.80 5.41 -15.62
N TYR A 38 -2.13 5.28 -15.64
CA TYR A 38 -2.74 3.96 -15.57
C TYR A 38 -2.39 3.10 -16.77
N ALA A 39 -2.26 3.69 -17.96
CA ALA A 39 -1.83 2.96 -19.16
C ALA A 39 -0.37 2.48 -19.05
N LEU A 40 0.50 3.26 -18.37
CA LEU A 40 1.88 2.88 -18.11
C LEU A 40 1.99 1.72 -17.11
N ILE A 41 1.20 1.75 -16.03
CA ILE A 41 1.28 0.76 -14.95
C ILE A 41 0.32 -0.42 -15.14
N VAL A 42 -0.61 -0.40 -16.09
CA VAL A 42 -1.62 -1.47 -16.26
C VAL A 42 -0.98 -2.84 -16.40
N GLY A 43 0.18 -2.92 -17.07
CA GLY A 43 0.92 -4.17 -17.23
C GLY A 43 1.43 -4.74 -15.91
N LEU A 44 1.75 -3.89 -14.93
CA LEU A 44 2.07 -4.29 -13.57
C LEU A 44 0.81 -4.72 -12.82
N LEU A 45 -0.26 -3.92 -12.90
CA LEU A 45 -1.48 -4.12 -12.13
C LEU A 45 -2.26 -5.39 -12.50
N ILE A 46 -2.21 -5.79 -13.78
CA ILE A 46 -2.92 -6.99 -14.26
C ILE A 46 -2.03 -8.23 -14.30
N TRP A 47 -0.76 -8.16 -13.87
CA TRP A 47 0.11 -9.32 -13.87
C TRP A 47 -0.55 -10.46 -13.06
N PRO A 48 -0.65 -11.69 -13.61
CA PRO A 48 0.09 -12.26 -14.75
C PRO A 48 -0.55 -12.12 -16.15
N ALA A 49 -1.63 -11.35 -16.32
CA ALA A 49 -2.32 -11.19 -17.61
C ALA A 49 -1.62 -10.24 -18.60
N THR A 50 -0.53 -9.57 -18.18
CA THR A 50 0.30 -8.67 -19.00
C THR A 50 0.62 -9.21 -20.41
N PRO A 51 0.99 -10.49 -20.58
CA PRO A 51 1.26 -11.09 -21.90
C PRO A 51 0.13 -10.96 -22.93
N LEU A 52 -1.11 -10.75 -22.48
CA LEU A 52 -2.30 -10.70 -23.34
C LEU A 52 -2.58 -9.29 -23.91
N LEU A 53 -1.94 -8.22 -23.40
CA LEU A 53 -2.25 -6.82 -23.74
C LEU A 53 -2.17 -6.51 -25.25
N VAL A 54 -1.13 -6.97 -25.95
CA VAL A 54 -0.93 -6.68 -27.38
C VAL A 54 -2.01 -7.29 -28.26
N TRP A 55 -2.58 -8.42 -27.84
CA TRP A 55 -3.60 -9.13 -28.62
C TRP A 55 -4.89 -8.30 -28.67
N ALA A 56 -5.26 -7.70 -27.54
CA ALA A 56 -6.41 -6.80 -27.51
C ALA A 56 -6.19 -5.50 -28.28
N LEU A 57 -5.01 -4.88 -28.13
CA LEU A 57 -4.69 -3.62 -28.84
C LEU A 57 -4.70 -3.79 -30.37
N ALA A 58 -4.24 -4.94 -30.87
CA ALA A 58 -4.25 -5.22 -32.30
C ALA A 58 -5.67 -5.46 -32.87
N GLU A 59 -6.65 -5.70 -32.01
CA GLU A 59 -8.01 -6.11 -32.36
C GLU A 59 -9.10 -5.09 -32.02
N VAL A 60 -8.71 -3.87 -31.61
CA VAL A 60 -9.64 -2.79 -31.25
C VAL A 60 -10.72 -2.56 -32.31
N ARG A 61 -10.37 -2.65 -33.61
CA ARG A 61 -11.33 -2.51 -34.72
C ARG A 61 -12.29 -3.68 -34.87
N GLN A 62 -11.91 -4.89 -34.44
CA GLN A 62 -12.81 -6.04 -34.43
C GLN A 62 -13.73 -6.00 -33.22
N PHE A 63 -13.25 -5.48 -32.08
CA PHE A 63 -14.05 -5.31 -30.87
C PHE A 63 -15.24 -4.36 -31.06
N THR A 64 -15.16 -3.37 -31.95
CA THR A 64 -16.32 -2.51 -32.23
C THR A 64 -17.42 -3.21 -33.03
N LYS A 65 -17.12 -4.33 -33.70
CA LYS A 65 -18.09 -5.06 -34.54
C LYS A 65 -19.02 -5.97 -33.72
N ARG A 66 -18.55 -6.51 -32.60
CA ARG A 66 -19.29 -7.43 -31.74
C ARG A 66 -20.02 -6.70 -30.60
N ALA A 67 -21.25 -7.11 -30.29
CA ALA A 67 -22.07 -6.42 -29.27
C ALA A 67 -21.47 -6.56 -27.87
N GLU A 68 -20.95 -7.74 -27.56
CA GLU A 68 -20.32 -8.12 -26.29
C GLU A 68 -19.07 -7.28 -26.04
N SER A 69 -18.21 -7.15 -27.07
CA SER A 69 -17.00 -6.34 -26.98
C SER A 69 -17.31 -4.84 -26.89
N ARG A 70 -18.35 -4.34 -27.56
CA ARG A 70 -18.82 -2.96 -27.38
C ARG A 70 -19.31 -2.68 -25.96
N PHE A 71 -20.01 -3.63 -25.35
CA PHE A 71 -20.41 -3.53 -23.94
C PHE A 71 -19.18 -3.43 -23.02
N LEU A 72 -18.18 -4.28 -23.21
CA LEU A 72 -16.93 -4.20 -22.44
C LEU A 72 -16.20 -2.86 -22.62
N LEU A 73 -16.14 -2.34 -23.86
CA LEU A 73 -15.56 -1.02 -24.12
C LEU A 73 -16.37 0.11 -23.46
N ALA A 74 -17.70 0.04 -23.48
CA ALA A 74 -18.58 0.99 -22.81
C ALA A 74 -18.48 0.93 -21.28
N TRP A 75 -18.01 -0.19 -20.71
CA TRP A 75 -17.67 -0.28 -19.30
C TRP A 75 -16.29 0.32 -19.01
N ILE A 76 -15.27 -0.06 -19.80
CA ILE A 76 -13.89 0.36 -19.56
C ILE A 76 -13.68 1.85 -19.82
N VAL A 77 -14.04 2.33 -21.01
CA VAL A 77 -13.64 3.65 -21.51
C VAL A 77 -14.13 4.82 -20.64
N PRO A 78 -15.43 4.95 -20.29
CA PRO A 78 -15.88 6.12 -19.54
C PRO A 78 -15.27 6.17 -18.14
N PHE A 79 -15.17 5.01 -17.47
CA PHE A 79 -14.56 4.92 -16.15
C PHE A 79 -13.05 5.19 -16.22
N TRP A 80 -12.36 4.67 -17.24
CA TRP A 80 -10.93 4.93 -17.46
C TRP A 80 -10.64 6.42 -17.70
N VAL A 81 -11.44 7.07 -18.55
CA VAL A 81 -11.32 8.52 -18.79
C VAL A 81 -11.54 9.29 -17.49
N MET A 82 -12.57 8.94 -16.72
CA MET A 82 -12.84 9.57 -15.43
C MET A 82 -11.64 9.48 -14.47
N ILE A 83 -11.07 8.29 -14.26
CA ILE A 83 -9.94 8.13 -13.33
C ILE A 83 -8.65 8.77 -13.84
N GLU A 84 -8.44 8.87 -15.15
CA GLU A 84 -7.28 9.56 -15.74
C GLU A 84 -7.37 11.09 -15.57
N LEU A 85 -8.59 11.64 -15.55
CA LEU A 85 -8.84 13.06 -15.32
C LEU A 85 -8.74 13.47 -13.86
N ILE A 86 -8.83 12.52 -12.91
CA ILE A 86 -8.62 12.81 -11.50
C ILE A 86 -7.12 13.09 -11.25
N PRO A 87 -6.76 14.24 -10.62
CA PRO A 87 -5.37 14.58 -10.35
C PRO A 87 -4.66 13.57 -9.44
N THR A 88 -5.32 13.18 -8.35
CA THR A 88 -4.83 12.19 -7.40
C THR A 88 -5.05 10.78 -7.96
N LYS A 89 -3.97 10.09 -8.34
CA LYS A 89 -4.06 8.74 -8.92
C LYS A 89 -3.59 7.69 -7.92
N LEU A 90 -4.50 6.86 -7.43
CA LEU A 90 -4.15 5.70 -6.61
C LEU A 90 -4.14 4.42 -7.46
N PRO A 91 -3.20 3.47 -7.22
CA PRO A 91 -3.07 2.25 -8.02
C PRO A 91 -4.33 1.39 -8.10
N HIS A 92 -5.24 1.49 -7.12
CA HIS A 92 -6.44 0.68 -7.04
C HIS A 92 -7.65 1.27 -7.79
N TYR A 93 -7.59 2.52 -8.26
CA TYR A 93 -8.72 3.13 -8.97
C TYR A 93 -9.19 2.34 -10.20
N PRO A 94 -8.31 1.72 -11.02
CA PRO A 94 -8.75 0.93 -12.17
C PRO A 94 -9.43 -0.41 -11.83
N LEU A 95 -9.43 -0.85 -10.57
CA LEU A 95 -9.91 -2.17 -10.17
C LEU A 95 -11.34 -2.50 -10.65
N PRO A 96 -12.31 -1.56 -10.66
CA PRO A 96 -13.67 -1.82 -11.16
C PRO A 96 -13.75 -2.18 -12.65
N VAL A 97 -12.75 -1.83 -13.47
CA VAL A 97 -12.72 -2.16 -14.91
C VAL A 97 -11.81 -3.34 -15.24
N PHE A 98 -11.07 -3.89 -14.28
CA PHE A 98 -10.23 -5.07 -14.49
C PHE A 98 -10.99 -6.28 -15.03
N PRO A 99 -12.20 -6.65 -14.54
CA PRO A 99 -12.94 -7.77 -15.11
C PRO A 99 -13.22 -7.58 -16.61
N ALA A 100 -13.64 -6.37 -17.01
CA ALA A 100 -13.90 -6.07 -18.40
C ALA A 100 -12.63 -6.09 -19.26
N ILE A 101 -11.51 -5.57 -18.73
CA ILE A 101 -10.20 -5.64 -19.38
C ILE A 101 -9.82 -7.11 -19.60
N ILE A 102 -9.86 -7.95 -18.57
CA ILE A 102 -9.48 -9.37 -18.68
C ILE A 102 -10.34 -10.12 -19.71
N LEU A 103 -11.66 -9.91 -19.71
CA LEU A 103 -12.56 -10.52 -20.70
C LEU A 103 -12.22 -10.07 -22.13
N LEU A 104 -11.91 -8.78 -22.33
CA LEU A 104 -11.49 -8.25 -23.62
C LEU A 104 -10.14 -8.82 -24.07
N LEU A 105 -9.19 -8.98 -23.14
CA LEU A 105 -7.89 -9.60 -23.39
C LEU A 105 -8.03 -11.06 -23.87
N ILE A 106 -8.87 -11.85 -23.21
CA ILE A 106 -9.15 -13.25 -23.60
C ILE A 106 -9.82 -13.30 -24.97
N GLY A 107 -10.80 -12.43 -25.22
CA GLY A 107 -11.47 -12.33 -26.52
C GLY A 107 -10.51 -12.04 -27.68
N GLY A 108 -9.50 -11.19 -27.44
CA GLY A 108 -8.46 -10.85 -28.41
C GLY A 108 -7.55 -12.02 -28.80
N VAL A 109 -7.38 -13.02 -27.94
CA VAL A 109 -6.54 -14.21 -28.22
C VAL A 109 -7.09 -14.99 -29.42
N THR A 110 -8.41 -15.12 -29.53
CA THR A 110 -9.07 -15.93 -30.57
C THR A 110 -8.98 -15.34 -31.98
N ALA A 111 -8.90 -14.01 -32.11
CA ALA A 111 -8.96 -13.29 -33.38
C ALA A 111 -7.65 -13.35 -34.19
N LEU A 112 -6.51 -13.60 -33.54
CA LEU A 112 -5.18 -13.66 -34.14
C LEU A 112 -4.84 -15.02 -34.78
N SER A 113 -5.80 -15.95 -34.80
CA SER A 113 -5.68 -17.28 -35.44
C SER A 113 -5.77 -17.24 -36.97
N ASN A 114 -5.97 -16.07 -37.59
CA ASN A 114 -6.10 -15.89 -39.04
C ASN A 114 -4.89 -15.13 -39.61
N PRO A 115 -3.83 -15.83 -40.09
CA PRO A 115 -2.69 -15.20 -40.72
C PRO A 115 -2.93 -15.05 -42.23
N SER A 116 -3.33 -13.86 -42.68
CA SER A 116 -3.49 -13.57 -44.12
C SER A 116 -2.78 -12.31 -44.63
N ASP A 117 -1.98 -11.60 -43.83
CA ASP A 117 -1.35 -10.35 -44.28
C ASP A 117 0.09 -10.14 -43.78
N GLY A 118 0.92 -9.46 -44.59
CA GLY A 118 2.31 -9.07 -44.26
C GLY A 118 2.48 -8.21 -43.00
N ARG A 119 1.40 -7.64 -42.46
CA ARG A 119 1.34 -7.01 -41.12
C ARG A 119 1.45 -8.02 -39.96
N ALA A 120 1.38 -9.32 -40.25
CA ALA A 120 1.45 -10.39 -39.25
C ALA A 120 2.80 -10.47 -38.54
N ARG A 121 3.93 -10.19 -39.22
CA ARG A 121 5.26 -10.33 -38.63
C ARG A 121 5.52 -9.32 -37.49
N TRP A 122 5.15 -8.05 -37.68
CA TRP A 122 5.28 -7.03 -36.63
C TRP A 122 4.36 -7.34 -35.44
N ARG A 123 3.10 -7.71 -35.70
CA ARG A 123 2.13 -8.09 -34.65
C ARG A 123 2.62 -9.30 -33.86
N TYR A 124 3.20 -10.29 -34.54
CA TYR A 124 3.81 -11.45 -33.91
C TYR A 124 5.00 -11.07 -33.02
N LEU A 125 5.93 -10.24 -33.52
CA LEU A 125 7.09 -9.80 -32.75
C LEU A 125 6.70 -8.95 -31.55
N ALA A 126 5.76 -8.00 -31.72
CA ALA A 126 5.21 -7.20 -30.63
C ALA A 126 4.51 -8.08 -29.58
N GLY A 127 3.73 -9.08 -30.01
CA GLY A 127 3.10 -10.05 -29.13
C GLY A 127 4.13 -10.88 -28.35
N LEU A 128 5.22 -11.30 -29.00
CA LEU A 128 6.32 -12.02 -28.37
C LEU A 128 7.03 -11.16 -27.32
N ILE A 129 7.36 -9.91 -27.66
CA ILE A 129 7.99 -8.95 -26.74
C ILE A 129 7.12 -8.74 -25.51
N CYS A 130 5.82 -8.51 -25.66
CA CYS A 130 4.94 -8.28 -24.51
C CYS A 130 4.73 -9.53 -23.65
N ARG A 131 4.80 -10.74 -24.21
CA ARG A 131 4.80 -11.97 -23.42
C ARG A 131 6.04 -12.08 -22.54
N TYR A 132 7.22 -11.82 -23.10
CA TYR A 132 8.46 -11.80 -22.30
C TYR A 132 8.52 -10.62 -21.33
N LEU A 133 7.94 -9.47 -21.69
CA LEU A 133 7.78 -8.35 -20.76
C LEU A 133 6.91 -8.75 -19.56
N GLY A 134 5.81 -9.48 -19.78
CA GLY A 134 4.98 -10.02 -18.70
C GLY A 134 5.74 -10.99 -17.78
N ILE A 135 6.64 -11.81 -18.32
CA ILE A 135 7.57 -12.61 -17.50
C ILE A 135 8.50 -11.69 -16.71
N GLY A 136 9.05 -10.65 -17.36
CA GLY A 136 9.91 -9.65 -16.73
C GLY A 136 9.24 -8.90 -15.58
N VAL A 137 7.93 -8.60 -15.68
CA VAL A 137 7.14 -8.01 -14.59
C VAL A 137 7.13 -8.92 -13.35
N GLY A 138 6.98 -10.24 -13.54
CA GLY A 138 7.08 -11.19 -12.42
C GLY A 138 8.47 -11.17 -11.75
N GLY A 139 9.54 -11.08 -12.56
CA GLY A 139 10.89 -10.90 -12.06
C GLY A 139 11.10 -9.59 -11.29
N LEU A 140 10.54 -8.49 -11.80
CA LEU A 140 10.54 -7.19 -11.12
C LEU A 140 9.82 -7.25 -9.77
N LEU A 141 8.62 -7.85 -9.71
CA LEU A 141 7.86 -8.00 -8.47
C LEU A 141 8.61 -8.85 -7.43
N ALA A 142 9.28 -9.92 -7.87
CA ALA A 142 10.14 -10.73 -7.00
C ALA A 142 11.34 -9.92 -6.48
N ALA A 143 12.00 -9.15 -7.35
CA ALA A 143 13.10 -8.26 -6.96
C ALA A 143 12.65 -7.19 -5.95
N LEU A 144 11.47 -6.58 -6.15
CA LEU A 144 10.88 -5.64 -5.21
C LEU A 144 10.55 -6.29 -3.86
N SER A 145 10.10 -7.55 -3.87
CA SER A 145 9.84 -8.31 -2.64
C SER A 145 11.13 -8.56 -1.84
N LEU A 146 12.22 -8.94 -2.52
CA LEU A 146 13.54 -9.08 -1.91
C LEU A 146 14.09 -7.76 -1.39
N TRP A 147 13.99 -6.70 -2.18
CA TRP A 147 14.39 -5.36 -1.76
C TRP A 147 13.61 -4.90 -0.53
N GLY A 148 12.30 -5.12 -0.50
CA GLY A 148 11.44 -4.81 0.65
C GLY A 148 11.88 -5.57 1.90
N ALA A 149 12.14 -6.88 1.79
CA ALA A 149 12.65 -7.69 2.89
C ALA A 149 14.01 -7.19 3.41
N MET A 150 14.94 -6.79 2.54
CA MET A 150 16.23 -6.24 2.93
C MET A 150 16.10 -4.88 3.62
N ARG A 151 15.26 -3.97 3.09
CA ARG A 151 15.16 -2.59 3.58
C ARG A 151 14.29 -2.45 4.84
N PHE A 152 13.24 -3.27 4.93
CA PHE A 152 12.17 -3.12 5.93
C PHE A 152 11.97 -4.34 6.83
N GLY A 153 12.79 -5.39 6.69
CA GLY A 153 12.66 -6.61 7.48
C GLY A 153 12.81 -6.41 8.99
N GLY A 154 13.70 -5.51 9.43
CA GLY A 154 13.88 -5.18 10.86
C GLY A 154 14.17 -6.41 11.73
N GLU A 155 13.46 -6.52 12.85
CA GLU A 155 13.58 -7.64 13.79
C GLU A 155 13.18 -8.98 13.15
N THR A 156 12.20 -8.96 12.24
CA THR A 156 11.70 -10.13 11.49
C THR A 156 12.41 -10.35 10.15
N SER A 157 13.62 -9.81 9.97
CA SER A 157 14.36 -9.85 8.69
C SER A 157 14.58 -11.26 8.15
N ARG A 158 14.80 -12.25 9.01
CA ARG A 158 14.96 -13.66 8.61
C ARG A 158 13.68 -14.20 7.96
N GLU A 159 12.53 -13.96 8.56
CA GLU A 159 11.23 -14.41 8.04
C GLU A 159 10.88 -13.71 6.74
N ALA A 160 11.07 -12.39 6.69
CA ALA A 160 10.87 -11.60 5.47
C ALA A 160 11.72 -12.13 4.32
N MET A 161 12.99 -12.47 4.58
CA MET A 161 13.90 -13.03 3.58
C MET A 161 13.45 -14.42 3.12
N LEU A 162 13.01 -15.29 4.03
CA LEU A 162 12.50 -16.63 3.69
C LEU A 162 11.30 -16.54 2.75
N PHE A 163 10.31 -15.69 3.06
CA PHE A 163 9.15 -15.51 2.19
C PHE A 163 9.52 -14.82 0.87
N ALA A 164 10.46 -13.87 0.86
CA ALA A 164 10.89 -13.21 -0.37
C ALA A 164 11.67 -14.16 -1.31
N LEU A 165 12.49 -15.06 -0.76
CA LEU A 165 13.17 -16.11 -1.52
C LEU A 165 12.17 -17.14 -2.06
N LEU A 166 11.17 -17.52 -1.26
CA LEU A 166 10.07 -18.37 -1.73
C LEU A 166 9.30 -17.70 -2.88
N ALA A 167 8.98 -16.41 -2.75
CA ALA A 167 8.34 -15.62 -3.80
C ALA A 167 9.21 -15.57 -5.07
N LEU A 168 10.54 -15.43 -4.94
CA LEU A 168 11.46 -15.49 -6.08
C LEU A 168 11.39 -16.84 -6.81
N VAL A 169 11.42 -17.95 -6.08
CA VAL A 169 11.32 -19.30 -6.68
C VAL A 169 9.98 -19.48 -7.40
N ILE A 170 8.88 -19.04 -6.80
CA ILE A 170 7.55 -19.14 -7.39
C ILE A 170 7.43 -18.24 -8.63
N ALA A 171 8.00 -17.02 -8.60
CA ALA A 171 8.06 -16.15 -9.77
C ALA A 171 8.91 -16.78 -10.90
N GLY A 172 10.01 -17.46 -10.56
CA GLY A 172 10.80 -18.25 -11.50
C GLY A 172 10.00 -19.40 -12.12
N ALA A 173 9.20 -20.12 -11.34
CA ALA A 173 8.29 -21.15 -11.84
C ALA A 173 7.20 -20.56 -12.76
N ALA A 174 6.61 -19.42 -12.39
CA ALA A 174 5.66 -18.70 -13.24
C ALA A 174 6.30 -18.28 -14.56
N GLY A 175 7.55 -17.78 -14.52
CA GLY A 175 8.33 -17.42 -15.70
C GLY A 175 8.66 -18.62 -16.60
N LEU A 176 9.03 -19.76 -16.02
CA LEU A 176 9.28 -21.01 -16.76
C LEU A 176 7.99 -21.51 -17.43
N CYS A 177 6.88 -21.59 -16.69
CA CYS A 177 5.58 -21.95 -17.24
C CYS A 177 5.15 -20.97 -18.34
N GLY A 178 5.38 -19.67 -18.16
CA GLY A 178 5.15 -18.65 -19.17
C GLY A 178 6.01 -18.87 -20.42
N HIS A 179 7.30 -19.18 -20.26
CA HIS A 179 8.19 -19.49 -21.38
C HIS A 179 7.75 -20.73 -22.15
N LEU A 180 7.38 -21.81 -21.45
CA LEU A 180 6.87 -23.04 -22.05
C LEU A 180 5.54 -22.79 -22.78
N TRP A 181 4.66 -21.97 -22.22
CA TRP A 181 3.43 -21.54 -22.89
C TRP A 181 3.72 -20.78 -24.19
N ILE A 182 4.68 -19.84 -24.18
CA ILE A 182 5.09 -19.09 -25.37
C ILE A 182 5.63 -20.03 -26.46
N LYS A 183 6.40 -21.06 -26.08
CA LYS A 183 7.04 -22.00 -27.01
C LYS A 183 6.09 -23.06 -27.56
N GLN A 184 5.20 -23.58 -26.72
CA GLN A 184 4.42 -24.78 -27.02
C GLN A 184 2.95 -24.49 -27.30
N ALA A 185 2.47 -23.28 -26.96
CA ALA A 185 1.05 -22.89 -27.06
C ALA A 185 0.07 -23.84 -26.35
N LEU A 186 0.55 -24.56 -25.32
CA LEU A 186 -0.25 -25.51 -24.55
C LEU A 186 -0.97 -24.85 -23.37
N TRP A 187 -2.15 -25.37 -23.04
CA TRP A 187 -2.97 -24.83 -21.94
C TRP A 187 -2.38 -25.16 -20.57
N ARG A 188 -1.69 -26.30 -20.44
CA ARG A 188 -1.05 -26.75 -19.19
C ARG A 188 -0.01 -25.73 -18.66
N PRO A 189 1.03 -25.32 -19.42
CA PRO A 189 1.93 -24.26 -19.00
C PRO A 189 1.24 -22.90 -18.76
N PHE A 190 0.20 -22.56 -19.52
CA PHE A 190 -0.58 -21.35 -19.27
C PHE A 190 -1.22 -21.36 -17.88
N PHE A 191 -1.96 -22.42 -17.53
CA PHE A 191 -2.56 -22.55 -16.20
C PHE A 191 -1.52 -22.70 -15.10
N GLY A 192 -0.37 -23.33 -15.38
CA GLY A 192 0.77 -23.36 -14.47
C GLY A 192 1.33 -21.97 -14.15
N MET A 193 1.45 -21.10 -15.15
CA MET A 193 1.85 -19.70 -14.97
C MET A 193 0.84 -18.94 -14.11
N ILE A 194 -0.46 -19.07 -14.40
CA ILE A 194 -1.52 -18.41 -13.61
C ILE A 194 -1.50 -18.90 -12.16
N GLY A 195 -1.45 -20.22 -11.93
CA GLY A 195 -1.43 -20.79 -10.59
C GLY A 195 -0.19 -20.39 -9.78
N ALA A 196 0.99 -20.41 -10.40
CA ALA A 196 2.22 -19.94 -9.77
C ALA A 196 2.16 -18.43 -9.46
N ALA A 197 1.63 -17.60 -10.36
CA ALA A 197 1.46 -16.18 -10.11
C ALA A 197 0.44 -15.89 -8.99
N MET A 198 -0.65 -16.65 -8.88
CA MET A 198 -1.57 -16.54 -7.74
C MET A 198 -0.88 -16.89 -6.43
N LEU A 199 -0.13 -17.99 -6.40
CA LEU A 199 0.64 -18.40 -5.23
C LEU A 199 1.71 -17.36 -4.86
N PHE A 200 2.36 -16.74 -5.84
CA PHE A 200 3.29 -15.63 -5.62
C PHE A 200 2.61 -14.50 -4.84
N HIS A 201 1.43 -14.04 -5.28
CA HIS A 201 0.71 -12.97 -4.59
C HIS A 201 0.32 -13.40 -3.16
N MET A 202 -0.13 -14.64 -2.96
CA MET A 202 -0.43 -15.14 -1.62
C MET A 202 0.81 -15.10 -0.71
N VAL A 203 1.97 -15.53 -1.20
CA VAL A 203 3.22 -15.48 -0.42
C VAL A 203 3.65 -14.04 -0.12
N VAL A 204 3.52 -13.12 -1.09
CA VAL A 204 3.88 -11.71 -0.88
C VAL A 204 2.96 -11.04 0.15
N PHE A 205 1.64 -11.18 0.01
CA PHE A 205 0.67 -10.51 0.89
C PHE A 205 0.49 -11.18 2.26
N SER A 206 0.65 -12.49 2.36
CA SER A 206 0.48 -13.23 3.62
C SER A 206 1.80 -13.58 4.31
N GLY A 207 2.93 -13.49 3.61
CA GLY A 207 4.26 -13.77 4.16
C GLY A 207 5.16 -12.54 4.17
N VAL A 208 5.52 -12.02 2.98
CA VAL A 208 6.52 -10.93 2.88
C VAL A 208 6.06 -9.68 3.61
N ILE A 209 4.89 -9.11 3.25
CA ILE A 209 4.41 -7.82 3.80
C ILE A 209 4.20 -7.86 5.33
N PRO A 210 3.54 -8.89 5.90
CA PRO A 210 3.41 -9.00 7.35
C PRO A 210 4.76 -9.10 8.08
N SER A 211 5.75 -9.76 7.47
CA SER A 211 7.11 -9.89 8.03
C SER A 211 7.99 -8.64 7.86
N LEU A 212 7.52 -7.54 7.26
CA LEU A 212 8.28 -6.29 7.19
C LEU A 212 8.13 -5.46 8.48
N SER A 213 8.73 -5.90 9.59
CA SER A 213 8.49 -5.27 10.92
C SER A 213 8.71 -3.75 10.96
N ARG A 214 9.63 -3.20 10.14
CA ARG A 214 9.91 -1.75 10.16
C ARG A 214 8.76 -0.89 9.65
N ILE A 215 7.86 -1.42 8.82
CA ILE A 215 6.69 -0.65 8.34
C ILE A 215 5.50 -0.75 9.31
N HIS A 216 5.54 -1.69 10.26
CA HIS A 216 4.47 -1.92 11.25
C HIS A 216 4.74 -1.16 12.55
N VAL A 217 5.02 0.14 12.45
CA VAL A 217 5.44 1.00 13.57
C VAL A 217 4.40 1.00 14.71
N SER A 218 3.11 1.12 14.38
CA SER A 218 2.04 1.10 15.38
C SER A 218 1.95 -0.23 16.13
N SER A 219 2.19 -1.35 15.45
CA SER A 219 2.24 -2.68 16.09
C SER A 219 3.44 -2.80 17.02
N ALA A 220 4.60 -2.29 16.61
CA ALA A 220 5.80 -2.26 17.45
C ALA A 220 5.60 -1.39 18.71
N ILE A 221 4.92 -0.24 18.58
CA ILE A 221 4.53 0.59 19.74
C ILE A 221 3.60 -0.18 20.67
N ALA A 222 2.54 -0.79 20.13
CA ALA A 222 1.58 -1.55 20.95
C ALA A 222 2.24 -2.71 21.70
N ALA A 223 3.13 -3.47 21.03
CA ALA A 223 3.92 -4.52 21.66
C ALA A 223 4.81 -3.96 22.78
N LYS A 224 5.50 -2.84 22.53
CA LYS A 224 6.37 -2.21 23.53
C LYS A 224 5.61 -1.72 24.76
N ILE A 225 4.37 -1.25 24.58
CA ILE A 225 3.48 -0.84 25.67
C ILE A 225 2.99 -2.06 26.46
N ALA A 226 2.67 -3.16 25.78
CA ALA A 226 2.26 -4.41 26.43
C ALA A 226 3.37 -5.03 27.29
N ASP A 227 4.64 -4.82 26.93
CA ASP A 227 5.81 -5.29 27.67
C ASP A 227 6.14 -4.41 28.92
N LEU A 228 5.44 -3.30 29.13
CA LEU A 228 5.66 -2.45 30.30
C LEU A 228 5.16 -3.16 31.56
N SER A 229 5.97 -3.13 32.62
CA SER A 229 5.59 -3.71 33.92
C SER A 229 4.34 -3.05 34.52
N THR A 230 4.12 -1.78 34.21
CA THR A 230 2.92 -1.03 34.63
C THR A 230 2.21 -0.49 33.38
N PRO A 231 0.96 -0.90 33.13
CA PRO A 231 0.17 -0.37 32.02
C PRO A 231 -0.02 1.14 32.18
N PRO A 232 0.07 1.93 31.10
CA PRO A 232 -0.22 3.35 31.16
C PRO A 232 -1.70 3.61 31.45
N VAL A 233 -2.00 4.58 32.31
CA VAL A 233 -3.38 4.96 32.66
C VAL A 233 -4.04 5.76 31.52
N ALA A 234 -3.24 6.51 30.78
CA ALA A 234 -3.62 7.24 29.58
C ALA A 234 -2.43 7.33 28.63
N ILE A 235 -2.69 7.52 27.34
CA ILE A 235 -1.65 7.63 26.32
C ILE A 235 -1.91 8.88 25.47
N ALA A 236 -0.87 9.67 25.26
CA ALA A 236 -0.87 10.78 24.31
C ALA A 236 0.16 10.55 23.21
N THR A 237 -0.08 11.07 22.00
CA THR A 237 0.89 11.05 20.90
C THR A 237 1.07 12.43 20.29
N SER A 238 2.32 12.77 19.95
CA SER A 238 2.69 13.99 19.25
C SER A 238 3.61 13.68 18.06
N GLY A 239 3.25 14.18 16.88
CA GLY A 239 4.02 14.02 15.63
C GLY A 239 3.81 12.69 14.89
N TYR A 240 3.25 11.66 15.53
CA TYR A 240 2.92 10.38 14.90
C TYR A 240 1.44 10.02 15.07
N GLN A 241 0.70 10.07 13.96
CA GLN A 241 -0.76 9.98 13.92
C GLN A 241 -1.22 9.04 12.80
N GLU A 242 -0.81 7.77 12.87
CA GLU A 242 -1.33 6.76 11.95
C GLU A 242 -2.68 6.22 12.43
N PRO A 243 -3.66 5.98 11.53
CA PRO A 243 -4.93 5.35 11.91
C PRO A 243 -4.75 3.97 12.58
N SER A 244 -3.70 3.24 12.20
CA SER A 244 -3.32 1.95 12.80
C SER A 244 -2.98 2.07 14.29
N LEU A 245 -2.42 3.20 14.72
CA LEU A 245 -2.08 3.45 16.12
C LEU A 245 -3.35 3.60 16.97
N VAL A 246 -4.30 4.41 16.50
CA VAL A 246 -5.60 4.60 17.15
C VAL A 246 -6.37 3.29 17.20
N PHE A 247 -6.30 2.48 16.14
CA PHE A 247 -6.95 1.18 16.09
C PHE A 247 -6.36 0.20 17.13
N LEU A 248 -5.04 0.16 17.30
CA LEU A 248 -4.37 -0.77 18.20
C LEU A 248 -4.41 -0.34 19.67
N LEU A 249 -4.30 0.97 19.95
CA LEU A 249 -4.27 1.49 21.32
C LEU A 249 -5.65 1.87 21.86
N GLY A 250 -6.66 1.96 21.00
CA GLY A 250 -8.03 2.32 21.38
C GLY A 250 -8.33 3.81 21.23
N ARG A 251 -9.58 4.18 21.55
CA ARG A 251 -10.13 5.53 21.31
C ARG A 251 -9.66 6.60 22.29
N ASP A 252 -9.05 6.20 23.41
CA ASP A 252 -8.62 7.12 24.47
C ASP A 252 -7.21 7.69 24.21
N LEU A 253 -6.65 7.46 23.01
CA LEU A 253 -5.39 8.05 22.57
C LEU A 253 -5.56 9.54 22.28
N LEU A 254 -4.91 10.38 23.08
CA LEU A 254 -4.94 11.84 22.90
C LEU A 254 -3.94 12.25 21.81
N LEU A 255 -4.41 13.02 20.83
CA LEU A 255 -3.57 13.59 19.77
C LEU A 255 -3.20 15.02 20.15
N LEU A 256 -1.96 15.22 20.60
CA LEU A 256 -1.54 16.47 21.25
C LEU A 256 -0.34 17.10 20.53
N ASP A 257 -0.20 18.41 20.68
CA ASP A 257 1.06 19.09 20.35
C ASP A 257 2.16 18.76 21.39
N PRO A 258 3.43 19.12 21.14
CA PRO A 258 4.53 18.77 22.04
C PRO A 258 4.41 19.40 23.45
N ARG A 259 3.79 20.58 23.56
CA ARG A 259 3.62 21.28 24.84
C ARG A 259 2.46 20.69 25.63
N GLU A 260 1.35 20.43 24.96
CA GLU A 260 0.19 19.72 25.50
C GLU A 260 0.57 18.31 25.96
N ALA A 261 1.46 17.61 25.24
CA ALA A 261 1.97 16.30 25.66
C ALA A 261 2.82 16.36 26.93
N ALA A 262 3.56 17.46 27.17
CA ALA A 262 4.30 17.67 28.41
C ALA A 262 3.34 17.97 29.57
N LEU A 263 2.33 18.83 29.36
CA LEU A 263 1.26 19.10 30.34
C LEU A 263 0.49 17.82 30.70
N PHE A 264 0.17 17.00 29.71
CA PHE A 264 -0.48 15.70 29.90
C PHE A 264 0.29 14.81 30.89
N LEU A 265 1.63 14.76 30.82
CA LEU A 265 2.42 13.96 31.76
C LEU A 265 2.44 14.53 33.18
N VAL A 266 2.19 15.83 33.36
CA VAL A 266 1.99 16.45 34.68
C VAL A 266 0.62 16.07 35.25
N GLU A 267 -0.43 16.16 34.42
CA GLU A 267 -1.82 15.95 34.85
C GLU A 267 -2.20 14.47 35.04
N ALA A 268 -1.55 13.57 34.30
CA ALA A 268 -1.82 12.13 34.35
C ALA A 268 -0.64 11.34 34.93
N PRO A 269 -0.55 11.20 36.27
CA PRO A 269 0.40 10.28 36.91
C PRO A 269 0.26 8.87 36.34
N GLY A 270 1.37 8.29 35.87
CA GLY A 270 1.37 6.99 35.20
C GLY A 270 0.95 7.02 33.72
N GLY A 271 0.75 8.20 33.15
CA GLY A 271 0.57 8.42 31.71
C GLY A 271 1.80 8.06 30.88
N LEU A 272 1.60 7.96 29.56
CA LEU A 272 2.65 7.68 28.58
C LEU A 272 2.53 8.65 27.40
N ALA A 273 3.60 9.35 27.08
CA ALA A 273 3.66 10.23 25.91
C ALA A 273 4.49 9.61 24.79
N LEU A 274 3.90 9.45 23.61
CA LEU A 274 4.55 8.99 22.38
C LEU A 274 4.99 10.22 21.58
N ILE A 275 6.28 10.50 21.55
CA ILE A 275 6.83 11.70 20.90
C ILE A 275 7.66 11.29 19.70
N GLU A 276 7.27 11.74 18.51
CA GLU A 276 8.11 11.58 17.32
C GLU A 276 9.36 12.45 17.42
N ALA A 277 10.51 11.93 16.98
CA ALA A 277 11.82 12.54 17.19
C ALA A 277 11.93 14.01 16.71
N ARG A 278 11.21 14.43 15.66
CA ARG A 278 11.25 15.83 15.20
C ARG A 278 10.49 16.78 16.12
N GLN A 279 9.56 16.25 16.92
CA GLN A 279 8.83 17.00 17.95
C GLN A 279 9.52 16.96 19.32
N GLN A 280 10.55 16.12 19.49
CA GLN A 280 11.21 15.88 20.77
C GLN A 280 11.80 17.16 21.38
N ALA A 281 12.47 18.01 20.60
CA ALA A 281 13.11 19.21 21.11
C ALA A 281 12.09 20.17 21.76
N ALA A 282 10.95 20.40 21.09
CA ALA A 282 9.88 21.24 21.62
C ALA A 282 9.20 20.62 22.85
N PHE A 283 9.04 19.30 22.88
CA PHE A 283 8.52 18.57 24.05
C PHE A 283 9.45 18.69 25.26
N LEU A 284 10.76 18.49 25.08
CA LEU A 284 11.74 18.59 26.17
C LEU A 284 11.88 20.03 26.70
N GLU A 285 11.79 21.03 25.82
CA GLU A 285 11.74 22.43 26.22
C GLU A 285 10.53 22.69 27.12
N ALA A 286 9.34 22.23 26.71
CA ALA A 286 8.12 22.37 27.51
C ALA A 286 8.20 21.62 28.85
N ALA A 287 8.72 20.39 28.85
CA ALA A 287 8.91 19.59 30.07
C ALA A 287 9.85 20.29 31.06
N SER A 288 10.93 20.92 30.57
CA SER A 288 11.86 21.67 31.44
C SER A 288 11.25 22.93 32.04
N GLN A 289 10.41 23.66 31.28
CA GLN A 289 9.65 24.81 31.79
C GLN A 289 8.63 24.41 32.87
N LEU A 290 8.14 23.17 32.83
CA LEU A 290 7.23 22.60 33.81
C LEU A 290 7.95 21.89 34.97
N GLU A 291 9.29 21.93 35.00
CA GLU A 291 10.12 21.20 35.99
C GLU A 291 9.81 19.69 36.06
N LEU A 292 9.40 19.10 34.93
CA LEU A 292 8.99 17.71 34.83
C LEU A 292 10.21 16.79 34.73
N GLY A 293 10.43 15.95 35.74
CA GLY A 293 11.38 14.83 35.67
C GLY A 293 10.89 13.77 34.69
N LEU A 294 11.74 13.33 33.76
CA LEU A 294 11.40 12.36 32.72
C LEU A 294 12.33 11.15 32.80
N MET A 295 11.74 9.95 32.81
CA MET A 295 12.51 8.72 32.70
C MET A 295 13.16 8.61 31.31
N PRO A 296 14.30 7.90 31.18
CA PRO A 296 14.89 7.62 29.88
C PRO A 296 13.86 6.98 28.92
N PRO A 297 13.66 7.53 27.72
CA PRO A 297 12.58 7.06 26.85
C PRO A 297 12.90 5.70 26.25
N LEU A 298 11.87 4.86 26.13
CA LEU A 298 11.95 3.70 25.23
C LEU A 298 11.84 4.18 23.78
N GLN A 299 12.50 3.46 22.87
CA GLN A 299 12.59 3.87 21.47
C GLN A 299 11.96 2.83 20.56
N VAL A 300 11.18 3.29 19.59
CA VAL A 300 10.64 2.48 18.49
C VAL A 300 11.06 3.11 17.17
N ASN A 301 11.91 2.41 16.42
CA ASN A 301 12.39 2.83 15.11
C ASN A 301 11.61 2.14 14.00
N GLY A 302 11.28 2.86 12.93
CA GLY A 302 10.64 2.25 11.76
C GLY A 302 10.55 3.18 10.57
N PHE A 303 9.60 2.91 9.69
CA PHE A 303 9.40 3.62 8.44
C PHE A 303 7.91 3.90 8.22
N ASN A 304 7.55 5.18 8.14
CA ASN A 304 6.20 5.60 7.86
C ASN A 304 5.94 5.49 6.35
N ILE A 305 5.18 4.47 5.94
CA ILE A 305 4.88 4.20 4.53
C ILE A 305 3.99 5.27 3.88
N SER A 306 3.19 5.98 4.68
CA SER A 306 2.30 7.04 4.18
C SER A 306 3.08 8.31 3.82
N LYS A 307 4.14 8.61 4.57
CA LYS A 307 5.00 9.78 4.38
C LYS A 307 6.33 9.46 3.68
N GLY A 308 6.64 8.19 3.45
CA GLY A 308 7.85 7.75 2.76
C GLY A 308 9.15 8.06 3.49
N GLN A 309 9.15 8.05 4.83
CA GLN A 309 10.31 8.48 5.63
C GLN A 309 10.54 7.59 6.86
N ASP A 310 11.81 7.43 7.25
CA ASP A 310 12.16 6.81 8.52
C ASP A 310 11.64 7.67 9.69
N VAL A 311 11.14 7.00 10.73
CA VAL A 311 10.57 7.61 11.94
C VAL A 311 11.13 6.95 13.20
N LEU A 312 11.33 7.76 14.23
CA LEU A 312 11.71 7.32 15.58
C LEU A 312 10.67 7.86 16.55
N ILE A 313 10.02 6.96 17.29
CA ILE A 313 9.03 7.28 18.30
C ILE A 313 9.62 7.01 19.68
N LEU A 314 9.54 8.01 20.54
CA LEU A 314 10.08 8.02 21.90
C LEU A 314 8.94 7.93 22.90
N LEU A 315 9.01 6.96 23.78
CA LEU A 315 8.00 6.66 24.79
C LEU A 315 8.47 7.25 26.13
N TYR A 316 7.91 8.39 26.52
CA TYR A 316 8.24 9.10 27.75
C TYR A 316 7.25 8.83 28.88
N ARG A 317 7.79 8.71 30.09
CA ARG A 317 7.04 8.71 31.36
C ARG A 317 7.64 9.74 32.30
N ALA A 318 6.80 10.34 33.14
CA ALA A 318 7.27 11.17 34.24
C ALA A 318 8.02 10.31 35.27
N GLU A 319 9.08 10.85 35.85
CA GLU A 319 9.69 10.29 37.05
C GLU A 319 8.73 10.46 38.22
N ILE A 320 8.46 9.38 38.94
CA ILE A 320 7.70 9.44 40.18
C ILE A 320 8.70 9.82 41.27
N PHE A 321 8.63 11.06 41.78
CA PHE A 321 9.36 11.44 42.98
C PHE A 321 8.76 10.68 44.17
N ASP A 322 9.42 9.59 44.58
CA ASP A 322 9.09 8.92 45.82
C ASP A 322 9.66 9.73 46.99
N ALA A 323 8.83 10.60 47.58
CA ALA A 323 9.20 11.45 48.72
C ALA A 323 9.64 10.66 49.98
N LYS A 324 9.62 9.32 49.94
CA LYS A 324 10.12 8.45 51.02
C LYS A 324 11.54 7.91 50.81
N ALA A 325 12.16 8.10 49.64
CA ALA A 325 13.50 7.57 49.37
C ALA A 325 14.66 8.40 49.94
N SER A 326 14.40 9.57 50.56
CA SER A 326 15.43 10.45 51.11
C SER A 326 15.67 10.32 52.62
N LYS A 327 15.53 9.11 53.17
CA LYS A 327 15.94 8.82 54.56
C LYS A 327 16.56 7.43 54.68
N GLU A 328 17.79 7.28 54.19
CA GLU A 328 18.79 6.39 54.80
C GLU A 328 20.13 7.11 54.87
#